data_AF-A0A352D3U8-F1
#
_entry.id   AF-A0A352D3U8-F1
#
_cell.length_a   1.000
_cell.length_b   1.000
_cell.length_c   1.000
_cell.angle_alpha   90.00
_cell.angle_beta   90.00
_cell.angle_gamma   90.00
#
_symmetry.space_group_name_H-M   'P 1'
#
loop_
_entity.id
_entity.type
_entity.pdbx_description
1 polymer ?
#
loop_
_entity_poly.entity_id
_entity_poly.type
_entity_poly.pdbx_seq_one_letter_code
_entity_poly.pdbx_strand_id
1 'polypeptide(L)'
;MIKNIVLILSILLLSIFLVGTAYIFKNKDICCQFSICKQITDICTEENSENNNENEEVQEEVLSVKGTRISMLNVKNNDTVTVGDTISGSVDSSWYFEGDFPVRVLNSKGEVFSTLNAMAQEEWTQEGEVPFEFVLSLDIDSDMEVILRFEKSNPSGLVQNEDSADIKLLVKPLPETMTLKVYLPNMDMGSTDDCSLVFPVNRVVEKTVAVGRASLEELFKGTTEEEENQGYFTNINDGVIIQSLEIKNGIAKVDLSKELEEGVGGSCKVTSIRASITETLKQFSTVDSVVISIDGRTEDILQP
;
A
#
# COMPACT_ATOMS: atom_id res chain seq x y z
N MET A 1 48.79 28.68 -54.67
CA MET A 1 48.89 28.90 -53.21
C MET A 1 47.53 29.28 -52.60
N ILE A 2 46.82 30.28 -53.14
CA ILE A 2 45.51 30.75 -52.62
C ILE A 2 44.41 29.67 -52.60
N LYS A 3 44.29 28.84 -53.66
CA LYS A 3 43.28 27.76 -53.71
C LYS A 3 43.43 26.71 -52.59
N ASN A 4 44.66 26.35 -52.23
CA ASN A 4 44.92 25.37 -51.17
C ASN A 4 44.64 25.98 -49.78
N ILE A 5 44.89 27.28 -49.61
CA ILE A 5 44.58 28.00 -48.36
C ILE A 5 43.07 28.08 -48.14
N VAL A 6 42.29 28.38 -49.19
CA VAL A 6 40.82 28.41 -49.11
C VAL A 6 40.26 27.02 -48.78
N LEU A 7 40.82 25.96 -49.37
CA LEU A 7 40.41 24.58 -49.07
C LEU A 7 40.73 24.17 -47.62
N ILE A 8 41.89 24.54 -47.10
CA ILE A 8 42.27 24.24 -45.71
C ILE A 8 41.37 24.99 -44.74
N LEU A 9 41.08 26.27 -45.01
CA LEU A 9 40.18 27.07 -44.19
C LEU A 9 38.74 26.55 -44.22
N SER A 10 38.24 26.10 -45.38
CA SER A 10 36.88 25.54 -45.46
C SER A 10 36.76 24.20 -44.73
N ILE A 11 37.78 23.34 -44.80
CA ILE A 11 37.83 22.08 -44.04
C ILE A 11 37.89 22.37 -42.53
N LEU A 12 38.73 23.34 -42.12
CA LEU A 12 38.82 23.74 -40.71
C LEU A 12 37.48 24.25 -40.19
N LEU A 13 36.81 25.13 -40.94
CA LEU A 13 35.51 25.69 -40.56
C LEU A 13 34.43 24.61 -40.46
N LEU A 14 34.42 23.66 -41.40
CA LEU A 14 33.47 22.54 -41.40
C LEU A 14 33.73 21.60 -40.21
N SER A 15 34.99 21.35 -39.86
CA SER A 15 35.35 20.52 -38.71
C SER A 15 34.91 21.15 -37.39
N ILE A 16 35.09 22.46 -37.23
CA ILE A 16 34.64 23.20 -36.04
C ILE A 16 33.11 23.19 -35.94
N PHE A 17 32.42 23.34 -37.07
CA PHE A 17 30.97 23.28 -37.12
C PHE A 17 30.44 21.89 -36.74
N LEU A 18 31.04 20.82 -37.25
CA LEU A 18 30.66 19.43 -36.91
C LEU A 18 30.91 19.09 -35.44
N VAL A 19 32.06 19.51 -34.89
CA VAL A 19 32.37 19.28 -33.47
C VAL A 19 31.46 20.12 -32.57
N GLY A 20 31.21 21.38 -32.94
CA GLY A 20 30.30 22.27 -32.20
C GLY A 20 28.86 21.76 -32.18
N THR A 21 28.34 21.30 -33.33
CA THR A 21 26.99 20.72 -33.40
C THR A 21 26.89 19.42 -32.60
N ALA A 22 27.88 18.52 -32.69
CA ALA A 22 27.91 17.31 -31.88
C ALA A 22 27.99 17.60 -30.37
N TYR A 23 28.73 18.63 -29.97
CA TYR A 23 28.79 19.07 -28.57
C TYR A 23 27.44 19.59 -28.07
N ILE A 24 26.73 20.38 -28.89
CA ILE A 24 25.40 20.89 -28.57
C ILE A 24 24.40 19.72 -28.43
N PHE A 25 24.40 18.75 -29.34
CA PHE A 25 23.48 17.62 -29.29
C PHE A 25 23.71 16.66 -28.10
N LYS A 26 24.90 16.67 -27.51
CA LYS A 26 25.25 15.80 -26.36
C LYS A 26 25.06 16.49 -25.01
N ASN A 27 24.96 17.82 -24.97
CA ASN A 27 24.83 18.58 -23.73
C ASN A 27 23.36 18.97 -23.49
N LYS A 28 22.73 18.35 -22.49
CA LYS A 28 21.30 18.53 -22.15
C LYS A 28 20.93 20.00 -21.93
N ASP A 29 21.69 20.73 -21.12
CA ASP A 29 21.39 22.11 -20.75
C ASP A 29 21.37 23.06 -21.96
N ILE A 30 22.23 22.79 -22.93
CA ILE A 30 22.35 23.60 -24.15
C ILE A 30 21.31 23.15 -25.19
N CYS A 31 21.14 21.85 -25.40
CA CYS A 31 20.21 21.31 -26.41
C CYS A 31 18.76 21.72 -26.10
N CYS A 32 18.33 21.67 -24.84
CA CYS A 32 16.94 21.91 -24.47
C CYS A 32 16.50 23.37 -24.54
N GLN A 33 17.43 24.31 -24.84
CA GLN A 33 17.09 25.70 -25.13
C GLN A 33 16.66 25.93 -26.59
N PHE A 34 16.98 25.02 -27.51
CA PHE A 34 16.69 25.19 -28.95
C PHE A 34 15.60 24.23 -29.43
N SER A 35 14.54 24.75 -30.07
CA SER A 35 13.38 23.97 -30.54
C SER A 35 13.76 22.88 -31.55
N ILE A 36 14.74 23.14 -32.42
CA ILE A 36 15.18 22.19 -33.43
C ILE A 36 15.89 20.99 -32.81
N CYS A 37 16.58 21.18 -31.68
CA CYS A 37 17.28 20.11 -30.96
C CYS A 37 16.26 19.15 -30.31
N LYS A 38 15.21 19.70 -29.69
CA LYS A 38 14.09 18.93 -29.11
C LYS A 38 13.34 18.05 -30.13
N GLN A 39 13.33 18.42 -31.40
CA GLN A 39 12.65 17.64 -32.45
C GLN A 39 13.48 16.47 -32.98
N ILE A 40 14.81 16.50 -32.79
CA ILE A 40 15.73 15.55 -33.42
C ILE A 40 16.55 14.74 -32.41
N THR A 41 16.41 15.00 -31.11
CA THR A 41 17.05 14.22 -30.03
C THR A 41 16.10 13.99 -28.84
N ASP A 42 16.23 12.83 -28.21
CA ASP A 42 15.50 12.46 -26.98
C ASP A 42 16.26 12.84 -25.70
N ILE A 43 17.27 13.73 -25.82
CA ILE A 43 18.15 14.10 -24.69
C ILE A 43 17.47 15.05 -23.68
N CYS A 44 16.35 15.66 -24.08
CA CYS A 44 15.58 16.59 -23.25
C CYS A 44 14.42 15.92 -22.50
N THR A 45 14.18 14.65 -22.76
CA THR A 45 13.21 13.84 -22.04
C THR A 45 13.96 13.08 -20.95
N GLU A 46 14.12 13.70 -19.78
CA GLU A 46 14.41 12.96 -18.54
C GLU A 46 13.15 12.96 -17.69
N GLU A 47 12.66 11.74 -17.45
CA GLU A 47 11.88 11.29 -16.30
C GLU A 47 10.78 12.23 -15.80
N ASN A 48 9.70 12.32 -16.57
CA ASN A 48 8.39 12.09 -15.95
C ASN A 48 8.07 10.61 -16.11
N SER A 49 8.57 9.79 -15.19
CA SER A 49 7.77 8.68 -14.66
C SER A 49 6.64 9.26 -13.80
N GLU A 50 5.85 10.16 -14.38
CA GLU A 50 4.44 10.21 -14.07
C GLU A 50 3.88 9.06 -14.87
N ASN A 51 3.44 8.03 -14.14
CA ASN A 51 2.57 7.02 -14.68
C ASN A 51 1.44 7.75 -15.44
N ASN A 52 1.56 7.85 -16.76
CA ASN A 52 0.41 7.69 -17.63
C ASN A 52 0.02 6.20 -17.57
N ASN A 53 -0.32 5.74 -16.36
CA ASN A 53 -1.62 5.14 -16.22
C ASN A 53 -2.54 6.30 -16.61
N GLU A 54 -3.03 6.25 -17.85
CA GLU A 54 -4.45 6.55 -18.00
C GLU A 54 -5.11 5.72 -16.90
N ASN A 55 -5.35 6.34 -15.74
CA ASN A 55 -6.47 5.97 -14.93
C ASN A 55 -7.62 6.09 -15.92
N GLU A 56 -8.02 4.97 -16.51
CA GLU A 56 -9.43 4.77 -16.78
C GLU A 56 -10.11 5.07 -15.44
N GLU A 57 -10.47 6.33 -15.22
CA GLU A 57 -11.45 6.69 -14.20
C GLU A 57 -12.62 5.75 -14.48
N VAL A 58 -12.88 4.88 -13.52
CA VAL A 58 -13.83 3.79 -13.68
C VAL A 58 -15.22 4.41 -13.78
N GLN A 59 -15.62 4.80 -14.99
CA GLN A 59 -16.95 5.31 -15.31
C GLN A 59 -17.84 4.16 -15.79
N GLU A 60 -18.50 3.50 -14.84
CA GLU A 60 -19.61 2.59 -15.16
C GLU A 60 -20.90 3.41 -15.19
N GLU A 61 -21.63 3.37 -16.30
CA GLU A 61 -22.97 3.95 -16.37
C GLU A 61 -24.01 2.88 -16.04
N VAL A 62 -24.75 3.08 -14.95
CA VAL A 62 -25.89 2.24 -14.57
C VAL A 62 -27.18 3.00 -14.90
N LEU A 63 -28.11 2.33 -15.57
CA LEU A 63 -29.43 2.89 -15.85
C LEU A 63 -30.43 2.46 -14.78
N SER A 64 -31.20 3.43 -14.28
CA SER A 64 -32.34 3.15 -13.41
C SER A 64 -33.49 2.48 -14.16
N VAL A 65 -34.46 1.96 -13.42
CA VAL A 65 -35.71 1.39 -13.97
C VAL A 65 -36.44 2.39 -14.86
N LYS A 66 -36.40 3.69 -14.54
CA LYS A 66 -36.99 4.76 -15.37
C LYS A 66 -36.02 5.41 -16.36
N GLY A 67 -34.79 4.90 -16.47
CA GLY A 67 -33.81 5.32 -17.47
C GLY A 67 -32.96 6.53 -17.08
N THR A 68 -32.96 6.94 -15.80
CA THR A 68 -31.99 7.91 -15.29
C THR A 68 -30.61 7.28 -15.24
N ARG A 69 -29.60 8.02 -15.67
CA ARG A 69 -28.20 7.62 -15.61
C ARG A 69 -27.64 7.84 -14.21
N ILE A 70 -26.95 6.84 -13.70
CA ILE A 70 -26.06 6.94 -12.54
C ILE A 70 -24.66 6.62 -13.03
N SER A 71 -23.75 7.56 -12.87
CA SER A 71 -22.35 7.44 -13.29
C SER A 71 -21.53 7.04 -12.06
N MET A 72 -21.11 5.78 -11.97
CA MET A 72 -20.22 5.32 -10.90
C MET A 72 -18.79 5.78 -11.23
N LEU A 73 -18.01 6.21 -10.24
CA LEU A 73 -16.65 6.71 -10.45
C LEU A 73 -15.55 5.73 -10.06
N ASN A 74 -15.84 4.82 -9.13
CA ASN A 74 -14.82 3.95 -8.53
C ASN A 74 -15.22 2.49 -8.40
N VAL A 75 -16.41 2.11 -8.86
CA VAL A 75 -16.90 0.72 -8.88
C VAL A 75 -17.67 0.42 -10.16
N LYS A 76 -17.53 -0.81 -10.66
CA LYS A 76 -18.30 -1.40 -11.76
C LYS A 76 -19.11 -2.59 -11.28
N ASN A 77 -20.02 -3.05 -12.13
CA ASN A 77 -20.82 -4.22 -11.83
C ASN A 77 -19.95 -5.48 -11.71
N ASN A 78 -20.13 -6.20 -10.60
CA ASN A 78 -19.36 -7.36 -10.13
C ASN A 78 -17.94 -7.06 -9.64
N ASP A 79 -17.62 -5.79 -9.36
CA ASP A 79 -16.35 -5.45 -8.72
C ASP A 79 -16.26 -6.03 -7.30
N THR A 80 -15.02 -6.21 -6.85
CA THR A 80 -14.71 -6.59 -5.47
C THR A 80 -14.33 -5.36 -4.68
N VAL A 81 -15.02 -5.13 -3.57
CA VAL A 81 -14.79 -4.02 -2.64
C VAL A 81 -14.62 -4.56 -1.22
N THR A 82 -14.07 -3.76 -0.32
CA THR A 82 -13.89 -4.11 1.10
C THR A 82 -14.81 -3.25 1.96
N VAL A 83 -15.31 -3.79 3.07
CA VAL A 83 -16.00 -2.99 4.09
C VAL A 83 -15.11 -1.80 4.48
N GLY A 84 -15.70 -0.62 4.58
CA GLY A 84 -14.98 0.63 4.83
C GLY A 84 -14.56 1.39 3.58
N ASP A 85 -14.61 0.79 2.39
CA ASP A 85 -14.38 1.51 1.13
C ASP A 85 -15.45 2.59 0.93
N THR A 86 -15.03 3.76 0.47
CA THR A 86 -15.94 4.81 0.00
C THR A 86 -16.39 4.47 -1.42
N ILE A 87 -17.69 4.48 -1.69
CA ILE A 87 -18.26 4.36 -3.02
C ILE A 87 -18.71 5.74 -3.47
N SER A 88 -18.35 6.12 -4.70
CA SER A 88 -18.63 7.43 -5.26
C SER A 88 -19.18 7.35 -6.68
N GLY A 89 -19.95 8.37 -7.04
CA GLY A 89 -20.61 8.48 -8.33
C GLY A 89 -21.30 9.83 -8.49
N SER A 90 -22.06 9.98 -9.57
CA SER A 90 -22.94 11.12 -9.80
C SER A 90 -24.29 10.66 -10.30
N VAL A 91 -25.34 11.37 -9.91
CA VAL A 91 -26.72 11.13 -10.38
C VAL A 91 -27.46 12.45 -10.51
N ASP A 92 -28.51 12.46 -11.32
CA ASP A 92 -29.40 13.61 -11.47
C ASP A 92 -29.91 14.15 -10.12
N SER A 93 -29.90 15.48 -9.97
CA SER A 93 -30.23 16.17 -8.73
C SER A 93 -31.62 15.84 -8.17
N SER A 94 -32.54 15.36 -9.01
CA SER A 94 -33.86 14.93 -8.56
C SER A 94 -33.85 13.63 -7.73
N TRP A 95 -32.73 12.94 -7.62
CA TRP A 95 -32.59 11.75 -6.76
C TRP A 95 -32.47 12.08 -5.28
N TYR A 96 -32.07 13.30 -4.94
CA TYR A 96 -31.78 13.73 -3.58
C TYR A 96 -33.02 14.31 -2.89
N PHE A 97 -33.07 14.13 -1.57
CA PHE A 97 -33.93 14.89 -0.67
C PHE A 97 -33.14 15.20 0.59
N GLU A 98 -33.16 16.45 1.06
CA GLU A 98 -32.33 16.88 2.20
C GLU A 98 -30.82 16.59 2.02
N GLY A 99 -30.36 16.42 0.77
CA GLY A 99 -28.97 16.19 0.41
C GLY A 99 -28.53 14.73 0.42
N ASP A 100 -29.45 13.78 0.59
CA ASP A 100 -29.12 12.36 0.51
C ASP A 100 -30.16 11.53 -0.26
N PHE A 101 -29.77 10.29 -0.53
CA PHE A 101 -30.69 9.25 -0.99
C PHE A 101 -30.27 7.86 -0.51
N PRO A 102 -31.23 6.94 -0.30
CA PRO A 102 -30.96 5.62 0.26
C PRO A 102 -30.28 4.68 -0.75
N VAL A 103 -29.34 3.90 -0.24
CA VAL A 103 -28.70 2.78 -0.93
C VAL A 103 -28.97 1.51 -0.13
N ARG A 104 -29.91 0.68 -0.59
CA ARG A 104 -30.20 -0.60 0.06
C ARG A 104 -29.19 -1.64 -0.34
N VAL A 105 -28.76 -2.45 0.62
CA VAL A 105 -27.87 -3.58 0.39
C VAL A 105 -28.69 -4.85 0.46
N LEU A 106 -28.86 -5.54 -0.66
CA LEU A 106 -29.64 -6.76 -0.76
C LEU A 106 -28.71 -7.97 -0.84
N ASN A 107 -29.11 -9.06 -0.19
CA ASN A 107 -28.43 -10.35 -0.34
C ASN A 107 -28.80 -11.05 -1.67
N SER A 108 -28.21 -12.21 -1.93
CA SER A 108 -28.50 -13.03 -3.12
C SER A 108 -29.96 -13.51 -3.26
N LYS A 109 -30.75 -13.42 -2.19
CA LYS A 109 -32.20 -13.74 -2.19
C LYS A 109 -33.08 -12.50 -2.44
N GLY A 110 -32.48 -11.32 -2.59
CA GLY A 110 -33.19 -10.04 -2.73
C GLY A 110 -33.77 -9.51 -1.42
N GLU A 111 -33.33 -10.03 -0.27
CA GLU A 111 -33.74 -9.51 1.04
C GLU A 111 -32.81 -8.36 1.43
N VAL A 112 -33.37 -7.30 2.01
CA VAL A 112 -32.59 -6.16 2.50
C VAL A 112 -31.78 -6.60 3.71
N PHE A 113 -30.45 -6.56 3.57
CA PHE A 113 -29.47 -6.86 4.61
C PHE A 113 -29.09 -5.61 5.40
N SER A 114 -28.89 -4.48 4.71
CA SER A 114 -28.55 -3.19 5.32
C SER A 114 -29.10 -2.02 4.49
N THR A 115 -29.07 -0.81 5.04
CA THR A 115 -29.41 0.43 4.33
C THR A 115 -28.37 1.48 4.65
N LEU A 116 -27.75 2.02 3.61
CA LEU A 116 -26.76 3.08 3.63
C LEU A 116 -27.38 4.34 3.03
N ASN A 117 -26.75 5.51 3.24
CA ASN A 117 -27.20 6.77 2.65
C ASN A 117 -26.07 7.38 1.83
N ALA A 118 -26.33 7.63 0.56
CA ALA A 118 -25.44 8.37 -0.34
C ALA A 118 -25.65 9.87 -0.12
N MET A 119 -24.57 10.57 0.25
CA MET A 119 -24.60 12.00 0.56
C MET A 119 -24.12 12.82 -0.64
N ALA A 120 -24.83 13.88 -0.99
CA ALA A 120 -24.39 14.85 -1.98
C ALA A 120 -23.07 15.52 -1.56
N GLN A 121 -22.13 15.67 -2.50
CA GLN A 121 -20.86 16.35 -2.27
C GLN A 121 -20.87 17.82 -2.73
N GLU A 122 -21.93 18.24 -3.41
CA GLU A 122 -22.13 19.59 -3.91
C GLU A 122 -23.57 20.07 -3.67
N GLU A 123 -23.88 21.28 -4.11
CA GLU A 123 -25.24 21.85 -4.03
C GLU A 123 -26.22 21.05 -4.90
N TRP A 124 -27.08 20.26 -4.27
CA TRP A 124 -28.00 19.36 -4.93
C TRP A 124 -29.32 20.02 -5.35
N THR A 125 -29.60 21.24 -4.91
CA THR A 125 -30.86 21.92 -5.28
C THR A 125 -30.85 22.53 -6.69
N GLN A 126 -29.70 22.51 -7.37
CA GLN A 126 -29.55 22.98 -8.74
C GLN A 126 -29.82 21.84 -9.74
N GLU A 127 -30.30 22.19 -10.93
CA GLU A 127 -30.53 21.22 -12.00
C GLU A 127 -29.19 20.72 -12.56
N GLY A 128 -28.99 19.40 -12.63
CA GLY A 128 -27.77 18.80 -13.16
C GLY A 128 -27.42 17.47 -12.48
N GLU A 129 -26.29 16.89 -12.90
CA GLU A 129 -25.68 15.76 -12.20
C GLU A 129 -24.96 16.26 -10.94
N VAL A 130 -25.22 15.59 -9.82
CA VAL A 130 -24.65 15.92 -8.52
C VAL A 130 -23.80 14.73 -8.07
N PRO A 131 -22.55 14.95 -7.61
CA PRO A 131 -21.74 13.87 -7.07
C PRO A 131 -22.27 13.39 -5.72
N PHE A 132 -22.15 12.09 -5.46
CA PHE A 132 -22.43 11.48 -4.16
C PHE A 132 -21.28 10.61 -3.67
N GLU A 133 -21.23 10.44 -2.36
CA GLU A 133 -20.36 9.46 -1.69
C GLU A 133 -21.09 8.78 -0.53
N PHE A 134 -20.68 7.55 -0.22
CA PHE A 134 -20.99 6.88 1.04
C PHE A 134 -19.93 5.84 1.39
N VAL A 135 -19.81 5.52 2.67
CA VAL A 135 -18.92 4.46 3.16
C VAL A 135 -19.69 3.14 3.19
N LEU A 136 -19.10 2.09 2.62
CA LEU A 136 -19.64 0.74 2.66
C LEU A 136 -19.47 0.12 4.06
N SER A 137 -20.39 0.44 4.97
CA SER A 137 -20.38 -0.05 6.34
C SER A 137 -21.31 -1.26 6.49
N LEU A 138 -20.75 -2.47 6.45
CA LEU A 138 -21.48 -3.73 6.60
C LEU A 138 -20.90 -4.58 7.73
N ASP A 139 -21.76 -5.28 8.45
CA ASP A 139 -21.39 -6.26 9.49
C ASP A 139 -21.34 -7.66 8.86
N ILE A 140 -20.22 -7.99 8.22
CA ILE A 140 -19.96 -9.28 7.58
C ILE A 140 -18.65 -9.88 8.09
N ASP A 141 -18.59 -11.21 8.18
CA ASP A 141 -17.44 -11.98 8.66
C ASP A 141 -16.75 -12.81 7.56
N SER A 142 -17.32 -12.77 6.35
CA SER A 142 -16.90 -13.54 5.19
C SER A 142 -17.33 -12.84 3.91
N ASP A 143 -16.67 -13.17 2.79
CA ASP A 143 -16.99 -12.61 1.48
C ASP A 143 -18.47 -12.80 1.14
N MET A 144 -19.14 -11.72 0.73
CA MET A 144 -20.57 -11.70 0.45
C MET A 144 -20.87 -11.03 -0.89
N GLU A 145 -21.61 -11.72 -1.76
CA GLU A 145 -22.21 -11.09 -2.93
C GLU A 145 -23.44 -10.27 -2.50
N VAL A 146 -23.44 -8.98 -2.84
CA VAL A 146 -24.51 -8.06 -2.54
C VAL A 146 -24.98 -7.33 -3.79
N ILE A 147 -26.22 -6.85 -3.75
CA ILE A 147 -26.76 -5.89 -4.71
C ILE A 147 -26.91 -4.57 -3.97
N LEU A 148 -26.19 -3.53 -4.39
CA LEU A 148 -26.48 -2.17 -3.95
C LEU A 148 -27.58 -1.62 -4.86
N ARG A 149 -28.75 -1.38 -4.27
CA ARG A 149 -29.87 -0.71 -4.91
C ARG A 149 -29.88 0.75 -4.50
N PHE A 150 -29.47 1.61 -5.41
CA PHE A 150 -29.65 3.05 -5.28
C PHE A 150 -31.13 3.34 -5.48
N GLU A 151 -31.79 3.95 -4.49
CA GLU A 151 -33.19 4.33 -4.57
C GLU A 151 -33.31 5.85 -4.57
N LYS A 152 -34.04 6.38 -5.54
CA LYS A 152 -34.40 7.81 -5.55
C LYS A 152 -35.16 8.15 -4.27
N SER A 153 -34.73 9.22 -3.58
CA SER A 153 -35.42 9.70 -2.39
C SER A 153 -36.89 9.98 -2.67
N ASN A 154 -37.76 9.36 -1.87
CA ASN A 154 -39.21 9.46 -2.02
C ASN A 154 -39.91 9.73 -0.67
N PRO A 155 -39.80 10.95 -0.11
CA PRO A 155 -40.43 11.31 1.16
C PRO A 155 -41.96 11.16 1.15
N SER A 156 -42.56 11.24 -0.04
CA SER A 156 -44.02 11.09 -0.21
C SER A 156 -44.51 9.64 -0.13
N GLY A 157 -43.61 8.66 -0.32
CA GLY A 157 -43.96 7.24 -0.42
C GLY A 157 -44.85 6.88 -1.62
N LEU A 158 -44.98 7.75 -2.62
CA LEU A 158 -45.83 7.52 -3.78
C LEU A 158 -45.09 6.70 -4.84
N VAL A 159 -45.70 5.62 -5.31
CA VAL A 159 -45.12 4.69 -6.32
C VAL A 159 -44.67 5.42 -7.59
N GLN A 160 -45.39 6.47 -8.01
CA GLN A 160 -44.99 7.25 -9.20
C GLN A 160 -43.64 7.97 -9.07
N ASN A 161 -43.13 8.16 -7.84
CA ASN A 161 -41.87 8.83 -7.55
C ASN A 161 -40.73 7.83 -7.32
N GLU A 162 -41.03 6.54 -7.23
CA GLU A 162 -40.02 5.49 -7.05
C GLU A 162 -39.16 5.35 -8.31
N ASP A 163 -37.86 5.31 -8.14
CA ASP A 163 -36.92 4.89 -9.16
C ASP A 163 -35.73 4.21 -8.47
N SER A 164 -35.07 3.30 -9.16
CA SER A 164 -33.95 2.59 -8.58
C SER A 164 -33.00 2.06 -9.64
N ALA A 165 -31.74 1.90 -9.28
CA ALA A 165 -30.73 1.26 -10.10
C ALA A 165 -29.93 0.28 -9.23
N ASP A 166 -29.50 -0.83 -9.83
CA ASP A 166 -28.83 -1.91 -9.12
C ASP A 166 -27.40 -2.06 -9.65
N ILE A 167 -26.44 -2.19 -8.73
CA ILE A 167 -25.09 -2.68 -9.03
C ILE A 167 -24.80 -3.89 -8.14
N LYS A 168 -24.17 -4.93 -8.71
CA LYS A 168 -23.75 -6.11 -7.96
C LYS A 168 -22.31 -5.94 -7.56
N LEU A 169 -21.96 -6.31 -6.34
CA LEU A 169 -20.58 -6.27 -5.84
C LEU A 169 -20.28 -7.53 -5.04
N LEU A 170 -19.01 -7.92 -5.01
CA LEU A 170 -18.47 -8.86 -4.03
C LEU A 170 -17.83 -8.04 -2.90
N VAL A 171 -18.38 -8.11 -1.68
CA VAL A 171 -17.85 -7.37 -0.53
C VAL A 171 -17.02 -8.28 0.35
N LYS A 172 -15.78 -7.86 0.64
CA LYS A 172 -14.89 -8.50 1.60
C LYS A 172 -15.01 -7.84 2.97
N PRO A 173 -14.97 -8.60 4.08
CA PRO A 173 -14.90 -8.01 5.41
C PRO A 173 -13.60 -7.23 5.59
N LEU A 174 -13.58 -6.28 6.53
CA LEU A 174 -12.33 -5.68 6.99
C LEU A 174 -11.41 -6.78 7.53
N PRO A 175 -10.11 -6.78 7.23
CA PRO A 175 -9.19 -7.76 7.79
C PRO A 175 -9.21 -7.62 9.31
N GLU A 176 -9.57 -8.70 10.01
CA GLU A 176 -9.46 -8.74 11.46
C GLU A 176 -7.98 -8.56 11.83
N THR A 177 -7.71 -7.70 12.81
CA THR A 177 -6.35 -7.46 13.30
C THR A 177 -6.15 -8.02 14.69
N MET A 178 -4.89 -8.25 15.06
CA MET A 178 -4.49 -8.61 16.42
C MET A 178 -3.21 -7.86 16.80
N THR A 179 -2.97 -7.76 18.11
CA THR A 179 -1.74 -7.19 18.64
C THR A 179 -0.76 -8.29 19.03
N LEU A 180 0.44 -8.21 18.48
CA LEU A 180 1.60 -9.03 18.86
C LEU A 180 2.65 -8.16 19.54
N LYS A 181 3.59 -8.77 20.27
CA LYS A 181 4.78 -8.06 20.77
C LYS A 181 6.01 -8.45 19.96
N VAL A 182 6.92 -7.51 19.82
CA VAL A 182 8.31 -7.75 19.44
C VAL A 182 9.19 -7.23 20.55
N TYR A 183 10.36 -7.82 20.74
CA TYR A 183 11.26 -7.45 21.84
C TYR A 183 12.53 -6.80 21.28
N LEU A 184 12.68 -5.51 21.57
CA LEU A 184 13.75 -4.67 21.04
C LEU A 184 14.59 -4.09 22.19
N PRO A 185 15.91 -3.93 22.02
CA PRO A 185 16.73 -3.20 22.99
C PRO A 185 16.33 -1.71 23.02
N ASN A 186 16.58 -1.07 24.16
CA ASN A 186 16.27 0.35 24.36
C ASN A 186 17.43 1.02 25.12
N MET A 187 17.87 2.19 24.64
CA MET A 187 19.04 2.90 25.17
C MET A 187 18.79 3.53 26.54
N ASP A 188 17.54 3.91 26.85
CA ASP A 188 17.18 4.61 28.08
C ASP A 188 16.71 3.65 29.19
N MET A 189 16.08 2.54 28.80
CA MET A 189 15.55 1.54 29.73
C MET A 189 16.54 0.40 30.00
N GLY A 190 17.50 0.17 29.10
CA GLY A 190 18.49 -0.88 29.20
C GLY A 190 19.64 -0.58 30.17
N SER A 191 20.60 -1.50 30.21
CA SER A 191 21.88 -1.31 30.90
C SER A 191 23.00 -1.47 29.88
N THR A 192 24.01 -0.59 29.93
CA THR A 192 25.22 -0.72 29.09
C THR A 192 26.02 -1.99 29.39
N ASP A 193 25.79 -2.59 30.55
CA ASP A 193 26.48 -3.80 31.00
C ASP A 193 25.70 -5.09 30.70
N ASP A 194 24.39 -4.98 30.41
CA ASP A 194 23.52 -6.13 30.14
C ASP A 194 22.81 -5.99 28.77
N CYS A 195 23.49 -6.48 27.75
CA CYS A 195 22.98 -6.48 26.37
C CYS A 195 21.89 -7.53 26.13
N SER A 196 21.47 -8.29 27.14
CA SER A 196 20.34 -9.24 27.03
C SER A 196 18.98 -8.59 27.32
N LEU A 197 18.96 -7.35 27.81
CA LEU A 197 17.74 -6.62 28.12
C LEU A 197 17.04 -6.14 26.84
N VAL A 198 15.84 -6.66 26.63
CA VAL A 198 14.95 -6.28 25.52
C VAL A 198 13.54 -6.05 26.06
N PHE A 199 12.82 -5.11 25.47
CA PHE A 199 11.53 -4.62 25.97
C PHE A 199 10.43 -4.79 24.92
N PRO A 200 9.19 -5.06 25.33
CA PRO A 200 8.10 -5.33 24.42
C PRO A 200 7.63 -4.05 23.72
N VAL A 201 7.53 -4.12 22.40
CA VAL A 201 6.89 -3.13 21.53
C VAL A 201 5.69 -3.80 20.85
N ASN A 202 4.54 -3.14 20.87
CA ASN A 202 3.33 -3.69 20.26
C ASN A 202 3.34 -3.50 18.74
N ARG A 203 2.92 -4.53 18.02
CA ARG A 203 2.73 -4.56 16.56
C ARG A 203 1.29 -4.94 16.26
N VAL A 204 0.66 -4.22 15.35
CA VAL A 204 -0.67 -4.55 14.84
C VAL A 204 -0.47 -5.31 13.53
N VAL A 205 -1.02 -6.51 13.46
CA VAL A 205 -0.94 -7.37 12.27
C VAL A 205 -2.31 -7.91 11.92
N GLU A 206 -2.48 -8.37 10.68
CA GLU A 206 -3.62 -9.19 10.31
C GLU A 206 -3.67 -10.44 11.19
N LYS A 207 -4.87 -10.82 11.63
CA LYS A 207 -5.09 -11.95 12.51
C LYS A 207 -4.62 -13.23 11.82
N THR A 208 -3.73 -13.95 12.48
CA THR A 208 -3.18 -15.21 11.96
C THR A 208 -3.00 -16.22 13.08
N VAL A 209 -3.12 -17.50 12.72
CA VAL A 209 -2.76 -18.61 13.61
C VAL A 209 -1.25 -18.78 13.72
N ALA A 210 -0.48 -18.27 12.76
CA ALA A 210 0.98 -18.37 12.71
C ALA A 210 1.67 -17.27 13.54
N VAL A 211 1.19 -17.04 14.77
CA VAL A 211 1.59 -15.91 15.63
C VAL A 211 3.11 -15.80 15.85
N GLY A 212 3.81 -16.94 16.02
CA GLY A 212 5.26 -16.95 16.20
C GLY A 212 6.05 -16.49 14.97
N ARG A 213 5.58 -16.86 13.76
CA ARG A 213 6.18 -16.41 12.50
C ARG A 213 5.91 -14.92 12.29
N ALA A 214 4.66 -14.49 12.45
CA ALA A 214 4.27 -13.10 12.29
C ALA A 214 5.03 -12.17 13.25
N SER A 215 5.21 -12.56 14.52
CA SER A 215 6.02 -11.78 15.47
C SER A 215 7.47 -11.61 15.03
N LEU A 216 8.10 -12.64 14.46
CA LEU A 216 9.47 -12.54 13.98
C LEU A 216 9.59 -11.71 12.70
N GLU A 217 8.64 -11.83 11.78
CA GLU A 217 8.58 -11.00 10.58
C GLU A 217 8.45 -9.52 10.95
N GLU A 218 7.63 -9.18 11.95
CA GLU A 218 7.55 -7.80 12.47
C GLU A 218 8.82 -7.36 13.21
N LEU A 219 9.53 -8.26 13.90
CA LEU A 219 10.81 -7.96 14.53
C LEU A 219 11.87 -7.60 13.48
N PHE A 220 11.91 -8.33 12.36
CA PHE A 220 12.90 -8.16 11.30
C PHE A 220 12.63 -6.96 10.38
N LYS A 221 11.46 -6.33 10.48
CA LYS A 221 11.23 -4.99 9.91
C LYS A 221 12.00 -3.88 10.65
N GLY A 222 12.51 -4.17 11.85
CA GLY A 222 13.23 -3.22 12.67
C GLY A 222 12.32 -2.26 13.43
N THR A 223 12.88 -1.10 13.76
CA THR A 223 12.22 -0.01 14.47
C THR A 223 11.48 0.93 13.54
N THR A 224 10.42 1.55 14.05
CA THR A 224 9.81 2.73 13.41
C THR A 224 10.53 4.02 13.87
N GLU A 225 10.36 5.11 13.13
CA GLU A 225 10.93 6.42 13.52
C GLU A 225 10.44 6.86 14.92
N GLU A 226 9.17 6.56 15.24
CA GLU A 226 8.61 6.85 16.57
C GLU A 226 9.26 6.00 17.66
N GLU A 227 9.60 4.74 17.39
CA GLU A 227 10.31 3.89 18.34
C GLU A 227 11.75 4.35 18.57
N GLU A 228 12.42 4.79 17.52
CA GLU A 228 13.77 5.36 17.61
C GLU A 228 13.79 6.62 18.46
N ASN A 229 12.77 7.49 18.30
CA ASN A 229 12.58 8.66 19.15
C ASN A 229 12.31 8.32 20.62
N GLN A 230 11.83 7.10 20.89
CA GLN A 230 11.63 6.54 22.23
C GLN A 230 12.85 5.73 22.72
N GLY A 231 13.97 5.79 22.02
CA GLY A 231 15.23 5.16 22.39
C GLY A 231 15.34 3.67 22.03
N TYR A 232 14.37 3.10 21.33
CA TYR A 232 14.49 1.74 20.80
C TYR A 232 15.43 1.70 19.61
N PHE A 233 16.11 0.58 19.43
CA PHE A 233 16.94 0.34 18.27
C PHE A 233 16.93 -1.14 17.91
N THR A 234 17.46 -1.51 16.74
CA THR A 234 17.68 -2.91 16.37
C THR A 234 19.15 -3.17 16.06
N ASN A 235 19.61 -4.36 16.45
CA ASN A 235 20.92 -4.89 16.06
C ASN A 235 20.82 -5.95 14.96
N ILE A 236 19.59 -6.29 14.57
CA ILE A 236 19.29 -7.27 13.52
C ILE A 236 19.46 -6.58 12.18
N ASN A 237 20.16 -7.23 11.26
CA ASN A 237 20.36 -6.70 9.92
C ASN A 237 19.06 -6.72 9.11
N ASP A 238 18.93 -5.80 8.16
CA ASP A 238 17.81 -5.78 7.22
C ASP A 238 17.85 -7.01 6.31
N GLY A 239 16.68 -7.47 5.87
CA GLY A 239 16.57 -8.56 4.90
C GLY A 239 16.74 -9.96 5.47
N VAL A 240 16.74 -10.12 6.80
CA VAL A 240 16.69 -11.46 7.44
C VAL A 240 15.37 -12.15 7.10
N ILE A 241 15.46 -13.38 6.60
CA ILE A 241 14.31 -14.20 6.19
C ILE A 241 14.18 -15.42 7.11
N ILE A 242 12.95 -15.78 7.46
CA ILE A 242 12.63 -17.03 8.16
C ILE A 242 12.53 -18.17 7.16
N GLN A 243 13.58 -18.99 7.10
CA GLN A 243 13.62 -20.19 6.26
C GLN A 243 12.70 -21.27 6.81
N SER A 244 12.72 -21.49 8.13
CA SER A 244 11.78 -22.41 8.80
C SER A 244 11.50 -22.00 10.25
N LEU A 245 10.32 -22.40 10.74
CA LEU A 245 9.95 -22.25 12.15
C LEU A 245 9.10 -23.46 12.56
N GLU A 246 9.59 -24.27 13.48
CA GLU A 246 8.88 -25.41 14.06
C GLU A 246 8.79 -25.25 15.58
N ILE A 247 7.60 -25.39 16.15
CA ILE A 247 7.39 -25.41 17.60
C ILE A 247 6.93 -26.79 18.01
N LYS A 248 7.76 -27.49 18.78
CA LYS A 248 7.48 -28.87 19.22
C LYS A 248 7.99 -29.10 20.63
N ASN A 249 7.14 -29.65 21.49
CA ASN A 249 7.46 -29.97 22.89
C ASN A 249 8.06 -28.78 23.66
N GLY A 250 7.49 -27.58 23.50
CA GLY A 250 8.00 -26.38 24.18
C GLY A 250 9.26 -25.75 23.55
N ILE A 251 9.80 -26.32 22.47
CA ILE A 251 11.00 -25.81 21.81
C ILE A 251 10.63 -25.20 20.46
N ALA A 252 10.89 -23.91 20.30
CA ALA A 252 10.82 -23.23 19.00
C ALA A 252 12.18 -23.31 18.30
N LYS A 253 12.23 -23.99 17.16
CA LYS A 253 13.41 -24.04 16.28
C LYS A 253 13.18 -23.11 15.12
N VAL A 254 13.97 -22.05 15.04
CA VAL A 254 13.91 -21.06 13.96
C VAL A 254 15.19 -21.12 13.14
N ASP A 255 15.03 -21.29 11.83
CA ASP A 255 16.12 -21.22 10.87
C ASP A 255 16.02 -19.91 10.08
N LEU A 256 17.10 -19.14 10.11
CA LEU A 256 17.16 -17.79 9.57
C LEU A 256 18.21 -17.73 8.45
N SER A 257 18.06 -16.77 7.55
CA SER A 257 19.01 -16.58 6.46
C SER A 257 20.34 -15.98 6.94
N LYS A 258 21.41 -16.17 6.16
CA LYS A 258 22.77 -15.70 6.46
C LYS A 258 22.88 -14.21 6.78
N GLU A 259 21.97 -13.38 6.27
CA GLU A 259 21.92 -11.94 6.53
C GLU A 259 21.94 -11.63 8.03
N LEU A 260 21.44 -12.52 8.88
CA LEU A 260 21.44 -12.34 10.33
C LEU A 260 22.84 -12.21 10.94
N GLU A 261 23.84 -12.88 10.37
CA GLU A 261 25.22 -12.87 10.89
C GLU A 261 26.19 -12.00 10.07
N GLU A 262 25.76 -11.47 8.92
CA GLU A 262 26.62 -10.68 8.06
C GLU A 262 27.14 -9.41 8.77
N GLY A 263 28.47 -9.29 8.90
CA GLY A 263 29.08 -8.15 9.58
C GLY A 263 28.71 -8.04 11.07
N VAL A 264 28.14 -9.08 11.67
CA VAL A 264 27.87 -9.15 13.11
C VAL A 264 29.11 -9.62 13.83
N GLY A 265 29.55 -8.83 14.80
CA GLY A 265 30.63 -9.18 15.72
C GLY A 265 30.45 -8.43 17.04
N GLY A 266 31.13 -8.90 18.08
CA GLY A 266 31.04 -8.34 19.41
C GLY A 266 29.96 -9.00 20.25
N SER A 267 30.36 -9.46 21.44
CA SER A 267 29.50 -10.18 22.38
C SER A 267 28.18 -9.47 22.70
N CYS A 268 28.20 -8.14 22.82
CA CYS A 268 27.00 -7.35 23.11
C CYS A 268 25.97 -7.42 21.97
N LYS A 269 26.41 -7.19 20.71
CA LYS A 269 25.53 -7.21 19.54
C LYS A 269 24.92 -8.61 19.35
N VAL A 270 25.76 -9.64 19.45
CA VAL A 270 25.35 -11.05 19.42
C VAL A 270 24.31 -11.38 20.50
N THR A 271 24.57 -10.96 21.74
CA THR A 271 23.67 -11.23 22.87
C THR A 271 22.32 -10.55 22.67
N SER A 272 22.33 -9.29 22.21
CA SER A 272 21.12 -8.52 21.93
C SER A 272 20.28 -9.14 20.81
N ILE A 273 20.90 -9.56 19.70
CA ILE A 273 20.20 -10.25 18.60
C ILE A 273 19.51 -11.52 19.11
N ARG A 274 20.24 -12.36 19.85
CA ARG A 274 19.69 -13.61 20.40
C ARG A 274 18.55 -13.33 21.37
N ALA A 275 18.68 -12.31 22.23
CA ALA A 275 17.65 -11.92 23.18
C ALA A 275 16.37 -11.44 22.48
N SER A 276 16.48 -10.56 21.48
CA SER A 276 15.34 -10.07 20.70
C SER A 276 14.54 -11.19 20.05
N ILE A 277 15.22 -12.13 19.38
CA ILE A 277 14.56 -13.29 18.74
C ILE A 277 13.94 -14.20 19.81
N THR A 278 14.68 -14.48 20.87
CA THR A 278 14.28 -15.45 21.90
C THR A 278 13.08 -14.97 22.70
N GLU A 279 13.09 -13.72 23.19
CA GLU A 279 11.98 -13.17 23.98
C GLU A 279 10.75 -12.91 23.11
N THR A 280 10.94 -12.57 21.83
CA THR A 280 9.83 -12.48 20.87
C THR A 280 9.12 -13.83 20.71
N LEU A 281 9.83 -14.96 20.65
CA LEU A 281 9.17 -16.27 20.57
C LEU A 281 8.64 -16.77 21.92
N LYS A 282 9.34 -16.48 23.02
CA LYS A 282 8.94 -16.90 24.38
C LYS A 282 7.75 -16.13 24.95
N GLN A 283 7.27 -15.08 24.27
CA GLN A 283 6.02 -14.41 24.66
C GLN A 283 4.82 -15.37 24.66
N PHE A 284 4.88 -16.45 23.87
CA PHE A 284 3.83 -17.45 23.76
C PHE A 284 4.04 -18.56 24.80
N SER A 285 3.02 -18.86 25.59
CA SER A 285 3.07 -19.85 26.69
C SER A 285 3.37 -21.28 26.27
N THR A 286 3.34 -21.58 24.96
CA THR A 286 3.70 -22.87 24.38
C THR A 286 5.20 -22.99 24.02
N VAL A 287 5.98 -21.92 24.24
CA VAL A 287 7.42 -21.86 23.94
C VAL A 287 8.21 -21.66 25.24
N ASP A 288 8.86 -22.72 25.68
CA ASP A 288 9.74 -22.73 26.86
C ASP A 288 11.18 -22.32 26.49
N SER A 289 11.63 -22.68 25.30
CA SER A 289 13.00 -22.43 24.83
C SER A 289 13.08 -22.24 23.31
N VAL A 290 14.15 -21.60 22.86
CA VAL A 290 14.38 -21.24 21.45
C VAL A 290 15.74 -21.76 20.99
N VAL A 291 15.77 -22.39 19.83
CA VAL A 291 16.98 -22.78 19.11
C VAL A 291 17.03 -22.00 17.81
N ILE A 292 18.07 -21.19 17.64
CA ILE A 292 18.31 -20.39 16.45
C ILE A 292 19.31 -21.16 15.57
N SER A 293 19.03 -21.26 14.27
CA SER A 293 19.98 -21.71 13.26
C SER A 293 20.11 -20.69 12.12
N ILE A 294 21.25 -20.73 11.43
CA ILE A 294 21.49 -19.94 10.21
C ILE A 294 21.92 -20.89 9.10
N ASP A 295 21.12 -20.95 8.03
CA ASP A 295 21.28 -21.93 6.94
C ASP A 295 21.48 -23.37 7.47
N GLY A 296 20.69 -23.74 8.49
CA GLY A 296 20.74 -25.04 9.16
C GLY A 296 21.88 -25.25 10.16
N ARG A 297 22.77 -24.27 10.37
CA ARG A 297 23.89 -24.35 11.34
C ARG A 297 23.51 -23.80 12.72
N THR A 298 24.01 -24.41 13.80
CA THR A 298 23.69 -24.00 15.19
C THR A 298 24.90 -23.68 16.07
N GLU A 299 26.08 -24.20 15.76
CA GLU A 299 27.25 -24.14 16.66
C GLU A 299 28.16 -22.93 16.38
N ASP A 300 28.32 -22.60 15.10
CA ASP A 300 29.24 -21.58 14.58
C ASP A 300 28.53 -20.29 14.17
N ILE A 301 27.28 -20.10 14.63
CA ILE A 301 26.47 -18.92 14.34
C ILE A 301 26.59 -17.88 15.45
N LEU A 302 26.52 -16.60 15.08
CA LEU A 302 26.47 -15.46 16.03
C LEU A 302 27.49 -15.62 17.16
N GLN A 303 28.78 -15.77 16.82
CA GLN A 303 29.85 -15.90 17.80
C GLN A 303 30.32 -14.52 18.30
N PRO A 304 30.60 -14.37 19.62
CA PRO A 304 31.01 -13.11 20.23
C PRO A 304 32.37 -12.58 19.73
#